data_AF-A0A7G2SEK4-F1
#
_entry.id   AF-A0A7G2SEK4-F1
#
_cell.length_a   1.000
_cell.length_b   1.000
_cell.length_c   1.000
_cell.angle_alpha   90.00
_cell.angle_beta   90.00
_cell.angle_gamma   90.00
#
_symmetry.space_group_name_H-M   'P 1'
#
loop_
_entity.id
_entity.type
_entity.pdbx_description
1 polymer ?
#
loop_
_entity_poly.entity_id
_entity_poly.type
_entity_poly.pdbx_seq_one_letter_code
_entity_poly.pdbx_strand_id
1 'polypeptide(L)'
;MSWYSSSWTHRAPFSVDNHASAQASADVSIVLPNDWPEFWDNVQSNGNDIRVTRQDGGTLEVFDLESFNATTRVGTIEIQDKSLVDLDSSTAVSAVAGFIYWGNSDASSGETTFTINGNAKTGSVVVGVPGSGSQRTVTCRPEAPGATSPRTEIAKISGEEIHLWWDLSGVLARRRMPFQNNTAFEEIHNVTYQVDNNSSAQAGMITTSDIRIASPSFVRTTIKAGSSGTNYVARLLVEVTGGRKLEFQCTIRVQDPVEPS
;
A
#
# COMPACT_ATOMS: atom_id res chain seq x y z
N MET A 1 9.96 -1.34 28.54
CA MET A 1 10.84 -1.24 27.35
C MET A 1 9.95 -1.18 26.13
N SER A 2 10.18 -0.24 25.22
CA SER A 2 9.47 -0.16 23.93
C SER A 2 9.85 -1.38 23.09
N TRP A 3 8.87 -2.09 22.52
CA TRP A 3 9.14 -3.17 21.56
C TRP A 3 9.94 -2.64 20.36
N TYR A 4 9.65 -1.39 19.95
CA TYR A 4 10.28 -0.72 18.83
C TYR A 4 11.66 -0.22 19.22
N SER A 5 12.68 -0.80 18.58
CA SER A 5 14.11 -0.57 18.82
C SER A 5 14.92 -0.67 17.52
N SER A 6 16.18 -0.23 17.54
CA SER A 6 17.10 -0.33 16.41
C SER A 6 17.49 -1.76 16.03
N SER A 7 17.15 -2.75 16.87
CA SER A 7 17.39 -4.17 16.58
C SER A 7 16.45 -4.75 15.53
N TRP A 8 15.38 -4.03 15.17
CA TRP A 8 14.51 -4.38 14.06
C TRP A 8 15.09 -3.84 12.76
N THR A 9 15.78 -4.70 12.01
CA THR A 9 16.56 -4.28 10.83
C THR A 9 15.73 -4.20 9.56
N HIS A 10 14.59 -4.90 9.49
CA HIS A 10 13.74 -4.92 8.31
C HIS A 10 12.29 -4.57 8.63
N ARG A 11 11.64 -3.99 7.62
CA ARG A 11 10.23 -3.59 7.65
C ARG A 11 9.69 -3.56 6.23
N ALA A 12 8.43 -3.97 6.06
CA ALA A 12 7.69 -3.77 4.82
C ALA A 12 6.24 -3.39 5.09
N PRO A 13 5.64 -2.55 4.23
CA PRO A 13 4.22 -2.27 4.29
C PRO A 13 3.41 -3.48 3.80
N PHE A 14 2.22 -3.61 4.35
CA PHE A 14 1.13 -4.35 3.74
C PHE A 14 -0.08 -3.43 3.53
N SER A 15 -0.94 -3.79 2.59
CA SER A 15 -2.18 -3.09 2.30
C SER A 15 -3.39 -3.98 2.55
N VAL A 16 -4.40 -3.44 3.23
CA VAL A 16 -5.71 -4.08 3.45
C VAL A 16 -6.75 -3.39 2.59
N ASP A 17 -7.48 -4.14 1.78
CA ASP A 17 -8.56 -3.59 0.96
C ASP A 17 -9.85 -3.39 1.77
N ASN A 18 -10.27 -2.14 1.94
CA ASN A 18 -11.52 -1.76 2.59
C ASN A 18 -12.52 -1.09 1.64
N HIS A 19 -12.36 -1.19 0.31
CA HIS A 19 -13.21 -0.46 -0.63
C HIS A 19 -14.60 -1.07 -0.83
N ALA A 20 -14.71 -2.39 -0.93
CA ALA A 20 -15.97 -3.04 -1.29
C ALA A 20 -17.01 -3.09 -0.14
N SER A 21 -16.54 -3.09 1.11
CA SER A 21 -17.37 -3.13 2.31
C SER A 21 -16.68 -2.39 3.45
N ALA A 22 -16.76 -1.06 3.43
CA ALA A 22 -16.08 -0.21 4.40
C ALA A 22 -16.46 -0.61 5.84
N GLN A 23 -15.46 -1.01 6.61
CA GLN A 23 -15.58 -1.36 8.02
C GLN A 23 -14.67 -0.45 8.84
N ALA A 24 -15.07 -0.18 10.09
CA ALA A 24 -14.23 0.60 11.01
C ALA A 24 -13.05 -0.24 11.55
N SER A 25 -13.32 -1.52 11.77
CA SER A 25 -12.34 -2.54 12.11
C SER A 25 -12.73 -3.86 11.47
N ALA A 26 -11.75 -4.70 11.19
CA ALA A 26 -11.97 -6.06 10.73
C ALA A 26 -10.78 -6.92 11.08
N ASP A 27 -11.02 -8.22 11.19
CA ASP A 27 -9.91 -9.16 11.14
C ASP A 27 -9.26 -9.15 9.75
N VAL A 28 -7.96 -9.41 9.71
CA VAL A 28 -7.17 -9.38 8.46
C VAL A 28 -6.31 -10.63 8.37
N SER A 29 -6.32 -11.28 7.20
CA SER A 29 -5.43 -12.39 6.89
C SER A 29 -4.46 -11.98 5.79
N ILE A 30 -3.17 -12.20 6.02
CA ILE A 30 -2.07 -11.85 5.11
C ILE A 30 -1.27 -13.11 4.81
N VAL A 31 -1.33 -13.55 3.56
CA VAL A 31 -0.45 -14.62 3.06
C VAL A 31 0.90 -14.00 2.70
N LEU A 32 1.97 -14.51 3.31
CA LEU A 32 3.34 -14.07 3.02
C LEU A 32 3.79 -14.64 1.66
N PRO A 33 4.23 -13.79 0.71
CA PRO A 33 4.69 -14.26 -0.59
C PRO A 33 5.89 -15.20 -0.46
N ASN A 34 5.85 -16.37 -1.11
CA ASN A 34 6.93 -17.37 -1.05
C ASN A 34 8.22 -16.89 -1.74
N ASP A 35 8.10 -15.91 -2.63
CA ASP A 35 9.15 -15.30 -3.44
C ASP A 35 9.68 -14.00 -2.82
N TRP A 36 9.58 -13.85 -1.50
CA TRP A 36 10.08 -12.70 -0.76
C TRP A 36 11.40 -13.00 -0.02
N PRO A 37 12.55 -13.07 -0.72
CA PRO A 37 13.82 -13.52 -0.15
C PRO A 37 14.28 -12.65 1.03
N GLU A 38 14.11 -11.33 0.93
CA GLU A 38 14.48 -10.39 2.00
C GLU A 38 13.78 -10.71 3.33
N PHE A 39 12.58 -11.29 3.30
CA PHE A 39 11.90 -11.76 4.49
C PHE A 39 12.40 -13.14 4.91
N TRP A 40 12.30 -14.13 4.02
CA TRP A 40 12.57 -15.53 4.35
C TRP A 40 14.02 -15.82 4.74
N ASP A 41 14.96 -15.01 4.25
CA ASP A 41 16.39 -15.20 4.53
C ASP A 41 16.83 -14.48 5.83
N ASN A 42 16.00 -13.57 6.38
CA ASN A 42 16.35 -12.75 7.55
C ASN A 42 15.42 -12.94 8.77
N VAL A 43 14.28 -13.62 8.62
CA VAL A 43 13.36 -13.96 9.72
C VAL A 43 13.88 -15.14 10.54
N GLN A 44 13.60 -15.19 11.84
CA GLN A 44 13.89 -16.37 12.64
C GLN A 44 13.11 -17.58 12.12
N SER A 45 13.69 -18.78 12.24
CA SER A 45 13.10 -20.02 11.73
C SER A 45 11.75 -20.39 12.38
N ASN A 46 11.46 -19.83 13.55
CA ASN A 46 10.22 -19.98 14.30
C ASN A 46 9.28 -18.76 14.18
N GLY A 47 9.65 -17.69 13.48
CA GLY A 47 8.83 -16.48 13.32
C GLY A 47 8.74 -15.58 14.56
N ASN A 48 9.50 -15.87 15.63
CA ASN A 48 9.42 -15.13 16.90
C ASN A 48 9.74 -13.63 16.75
N ASP A 49 10.56 -13.30 15.77
CA ASP A 49 10.92 -11.93 15.42
C ASP A 49 9.96 -11.31 14.41
N ILE A 50 8.71 -11.73 14.33
CA ILE A 50 7.69 -11.01 13.55
C ILE A 50 6.96 -10.03 14.46
N ARG A 51 6.79 -8.79 14.01
CA ARG A 51 5.84 -7.84 14.63
C ARG A 51 4.99 -7.19 13.58
N VAL A 52 3.73 -6.99 13.92
CA VAL A 52 2.76 -6.32 13.07
C VAL A 52 2.33 -5.03 13.74
N THR A 53 2.24 -3.97 12.96
CA THR A 53 1.85 -2.65 13.44
C THR A 53 0.74 -2.05 12.61
N ARG A 54 0.06 -1.08 13.23
CA ARG A 54 -0.83 -0.14 12.57
C ARG A 54 -0.10 0.66 11.49
N GLN A 55 -0.88 1.42 10.77
CA GLN A 55 -0.44 2.38 9.77
C GLN A 55 0.50 3.47 10.32
N ASP A 56 0.57 3.67 11.65
CA ASP A 56 1.56 4.55 12.28
C ASP A 56 2.99 3.96 12.36
N GLY A 57 3.13 2.66 12.07
CA GLY A 57 4.39 1.92 12.13
C GLY A 57 4.94 1.71 13.55
N GLY A 58 4.22 2.10 14.60
CA GLY A 58 4.71 2.10 15.98
C GLY A 58 3.77 1.41 16.99
N THR A 59 2.46 1.42 16.72
CA THR A 59 1.46 0.74 17.55
C THR A 59 1.34 -0.72 17.11
N LEU A 60 1.63 -1.66 18.02
CA LEU A 60 1.47 -3.09 17.75
C LEU A 60 0.01 -3.46 17.54
N GLU A 61 -0.23 -4.35 16.58
CA GLU A 61 -1.51 -5.05 16.45
C GLU A 61 -1.45 -6.39 17.18
N VAL A 62 -2.62 -6.89 17.57
CA VAL A 62 -2.80 -8.25 18.07
C VAL A 62 -2.77 -9.18 16.86
N PHE A 63 -1.81 -10.10 16.80
CA PHE A 63 -1.61 -10.96 15.64
C PHE A 63 -1.26 -12.39 16.05
N ASP A 64 -1.52 -13.33 15.14
CA ASP A 64 -1.19 -14.76 15.25
C ASP A 64 -0.53 -15.23 13.96
N LEU A 65 0.37 -16.22 14.06
CA LEU A 65 0.92 -16.91 12.89
C LEU A 65 0.16 -18.22 12.69
N GLU A 66 -1.02 -18.13 12.05
CA GLU A 66 -1.87 -19.30 11.72
C GLU A 66 -1.07 -20.40 11.01
N SER A 67 -0.10 -20.01 10.19
CA SER A 67 0.95 -20.92 9.74
C SER A 67 2.26 -20.20 9.61
N PHE A 68 3.36 -20.88 9.93
CA PHE A 68 4.71 -20.38 9.66
C PHE A 68 5.71 -21.52 9.47
N ASN A 69 6.41 -21.51 8.35
CA ASN A 69 7.52 -22.41 8.06
C ASN A 69 8.53 -21.70 7.15
N ALA A 70 9.62 -21.22 7.76
CA ALA A 70 10.69 -20.54 7.03
C ALA A 70 11.39 -21.44 5.99
N THR A 71 11.44 -22.75 6.22
CA THR A 71 12.10 -23.71 5.30
C THR A 71 11.30 -23.87 4.01
N THR A 72 9.98 -24.04 4.11
CA THR A 72 9.11 -24.16 2.93
C THR A 72 8.62 -22.83 2.41
N ARG A 73 8.97 -21.72 3.07
CA ARG A 73 8.55 -20.34 2.75
C ARG A 73 7.03 -20.21 2.68
N VAL A 74 6.37 -20.72 3.71
CA VAL A 74 4.91 -20.64 3.89
C VAL A 74 4.65 -19.87 5.17
N GLY A 75 3.78 -18.89 5.11
CA GLY A 75 3.26 -18.28 6.33
C GLY A 75 2.04 -17.42 6.09
N THR A 76 1.17 -17.40 7.09
CA THR A 76 -0.04 -16.58 7.13
C THR A 76 -0.05 -15.83 8.45
N ILE A 77 -0.13 -14.51 8.36
CA ILE A 77 -0.31 -13.62 9.52
C ILE A 77 -1.79 -13.30 9.62
N GLU A 78 -2.38 -13.56 10.77
CA GLU A 78 -3.72 -13.11 11.11
C GLU A 78 -3.63 -11.92 12.07
N ILE A 79 -4.51 -10.93 11.90
CA ILE A 79 -4.58 -9.74 12.73
C ILE A 79 -6.00 -9.63 13.25
N GLN A 80 -6.16 -9.51 14.56
CA GLN A 80 -7.46 -9.37 15.20
C GLN A 80 -7.89 -7.89 15.22
N ASP A 81 -9.14 -7.63 14.83
CA ASP A 81 -9.80 -6.32 14.98
C ASP A 81 -8.96 -5.11 14.51
N LYS A 82 -8.22 -5.28 13.40
CA LYS A 82 -7.39 -4.22 12.84
C LYS A 82 -8.25 -3.00 12.54
N SER A 83 -7.80 -1.83 12.98
CA SER A 83 -8.43 -0.55 12.65
C SER A 83 -8.26 -0.25 11.14
N LEU A 84 -9.38 0.03 10.46
CA LEU A 84 -9.47 0.32 9.03
C LEU A 84 -10.10 1.69 8.74
N VAL A 85 -10.16 2.56 9.75
CA VAL A 85 -10.68 3.91 9.64
C VAL A 85 -9.61 4.89 9.18
N ASP A 86 -10.07 5.98 8.58
CA ASP A 86 -9.28 7.19 8.33
C ASP A 86 -9.14 8.00 9.63
N LEU A 87 -8.18 8.92 9.71
CA LEU A 87 -8.00 9.72 10.94
C LEU A 87 -9.22 10.60 11.24
N ASP A 88 -10.06 10.89 10.24
CA ASP A 88 -11.21 11.78 10.34
C ASP A 88 -12.57 11.16 9.95
N SER A 89 -12.63 9.86 9.65
CA SER A 89 -13.88 9.16 9.31
C SER A 89 -13.99 7.80 9.99
N SER A 90 -15.14 7.53 10.62
CA SER A 90 -15.44 6.26 11.28
C SER A 90 -15.63 5.07 10.33
N THR A 91 -15.64 5.28 9.01
CA THR A 91 -15.67 4.23 7.97
C THR A 91 -15.01 4.76 6.71
N ALA A 92 -13.93 4.13 6.26
CA ALA A 92 -13.19 4.57 5.08
C ALA A 92 -13.26 3.57 3.94
N VAL A 93 -13.61 4.07 2.75
CA VAL A 93 -13.51 3.32 1.49
C VAL A 93 -12.09 3.54 0.96
N SER A 94 -11.14 2.77 1.48
CA SER A 94 -9.71 2.98 1.23
C SER A 94 -8.89 1.70 1.30
N ALA A 95 -7.66 1.75 0.78
CA ALA A 95 -6.62 0.78 1.07
C ALA A 95 -5.85 1.27 2.29
N VAL A 96 -5.88 0.50 3.37
CA VAL A 96 -5.29 0.87 4.67
C VAL A 96 -3.93 0.22 4.82
N ALA A 97 -2.95 0.99 5.31
CA ALA A 97 -1.60 0.50 5.53
C ALA A 97 -1.44 -0.26 6.85
N GLY A 98 -0.40 -1.07 6.92
CA GLY A 98 0.23 -1.51 8.15
C GLY A 98 1.65 -1.95 7.85
N PHE A 99 2.41 -2.33 8.86
CA PHE A 99 3.79 -2.77 8.66
C PHE A 99 4.11 -4.07 9.38
N ILE A 100 4.87 -4.92 8.69
CA ILE A 100 5.51 -6.11 9.22
C ILE A 100 6.97 -5.76 9.49
N TYR A 101 7.47 -6.11 10.67
CA TYR A 101 8.86 -5.96 11.10
C TYR A 101 9.49 -7.33 11.36
N TRP A 102 10.77 -7.48 11.01
CA TRP A 102 11.57 -8.68 11.26
C TRP A 102 13.07 -8.39 11.33
N GLY A 103 13.87 -9.42 11.62
CA GLY A 103 15.34 -9.37 11.68
C GLY A 103 15.92 -9.14 13.07
N ASN A 104 15.11 -9.28 14.13
CA ASN A 104 15.59 -9.16 15.50
C ASN A 104 15.91 -10.54 16.07
N SER A 105 17.17 -10.96 16.05
CA SER A 105 17.62 -12.29 16.48
C SER A 105 17.33 -12.61 17.96
N ASP A 106 17.17 -11.58 18.79
CA ASP A 106 16.95 -11.73 20.23
C ASP A 106 15.46 -11.60 20.60
N ALA A 107 14.57 -11.43 19.62
CA ALA A 107 13.15 -11.32 19.85
C ALA A 107 12.54 -12.66 20.32
N SER A 108 11.72 -12.57 21.36
CA SER A 108 10.75 -13.62 21.71
C SER A 108 9.48 -13.48 20.85
N SER A 109 8.65 -14.52 20.75
CA SER A 109 7.35 -14.41 20.07
C SER A 109 6.54 -13.24 20.63
N GLY A 110 5.88 -12.53 19.72
CA GLY A 110 4.92 -11.47 20.03
C GLY A 110 3.49 -11.86 19.68
N GLU A 111 3.28 -13.11 19.28
CA GLU A 111 1.99 -13.63 18.87
C GLU A 111 1.04 -13.81 20.05
N THR A 112 -0.24 -13.79 19.72
CA THR A 112 -1.35 -14.07 20.62
C THR A 112 -2.29 -15.02 19.90
N THR A 113 -2.77 -16.05 20.57
CA THR A 113 -3.70 -17.00 19.96
C THR A 113 -5.13 -16.44 19.96
N PHE A 114 -5.77 -16.43 18.80
CA PHE A 114 -7.19 -16.13 18.64
C PHE A 114 -7.78 -16.92 17.47
N THR A 115 -9.03 -16.64 17.11
CA THR A 115 -9.66 -17.25 15.93
C THR A 115 -10.25 -16.14 15.08
N ILE A 116 -9.89 -16.12 13.80
CA ILE A 116 -10.36 -15.11 12.86
C ILE A 116 -11.84 -15.33 12.50
N ASN A 117 -12.57 -14.24 12.30
CA ASN A 117 -13.91 -14.29 11.72
C ASN A 117 -13.83 -14.77 10.25
N GLY A 118 -14.78 -15.62 9.82
CA GLY A 118 -14.85 -16.12 8.45
C GLY A 118 -15.03 -15.05 7.36
N ASN A 119 -15.25 -13.78 7.73
CA ASN A 119 -15.32 -12.62 6.84
C ASN A 119 -14.07 -11.71 6.92
N ALA A 120 -12.91 -12.26 7.30
CA ALA A 120 -11.66 -11.51 7.37
C ALA A 120 -11.33 -10.82 6.04
N LYS A 121 -10.78 -9.61 6.14
CA LYS A 121 -10.25 -8.87 4.98
C LYS A 121 -8.94 -9.49 4.54
N THR A 122 -8.67 -9.42 3.24
CA THR A 122 -7.38 -9.83 2.68
C THR A 122 -6.40 -8.68 2.77
N GLY A 123 -5.29 -8.91 3.46
CA GLY A 123 -4.12 -8.06 3.38
C GLY A 123 -3.12 -8.60 2.36
N SER A 124 -2.29 -7.71 1.81
CA SER A 124 -1.37 -8.04 0.72
C SER A 124 -0.03 -7.33 0.90
N VAL A 125 1.05 -8.06 0.65
CA VAL A 125 2.42 -7.54 0.60
C VAL A 125 2.86 -7.50 -0.86
N VAL A 126 3.57 -6.45 -1.26
CA VAL A 126 4.13 -6.34 -2.61
C VAL A 126 5.64 -6.52 -2.58
N VAL A 127 6.10 -7.53 -3.33
CA VAL A 127 7.51 -7.83 -3.56
C VAL A 127 8.06 -7.07 -4.78
N GLY A 128 7.17 -6.65 -5.69
CA GLY A 128 7.53 -5.94 -6.92
C GLY A 128 8.14 -4.55 -6.66
N VAL A 129 9.14 -4.20 -7.48
CA VAL A 129 9.80 -2.88 -7.44
C VAL A 129 9.10 -1.90 -8.39
N PRO A 130 8.84 -0.65 -7.96
CA PRO A 130 8.32 0.40 -8.83
C PRO A 130 9.16 0.57 -10.10
N GLY A 131 8.49 0.74 -11.24
CA GLY A 131 9.16 1.01 -12.53
C GLY A 131 9.72 -0.21 -13.27
N SER A 132 9.65 -1.41 -12.69
CA SER A 132 10.02 -2.65 -13.40
C SER A 132 8.96 -3.04 -14.45
N GLY A 133 9.36 -3.79 -15.48
CA GLY A 133 8.44 -4.34 -16.48
C GLY A 133 7.64 -3.30 -17.26
N SER A 134 8.25 -2.15 -17.60
CA SER A 134 7.61 -1.02 -18.29
C SER A 134 6.47 -0.34 -17.51
N GLN A 135 6.35 -0.62 -16.20
CA GLN A 135 5.37 0.05 -15.35
C GLN A 135 5.73 1.52 -15.18
N ARG A 136 4.73 2.39 -15.27
CA ARG A 136 4.94 3.84 -15.25
C ARG A 136 4.99 4.33 -13.82
N THR A 137 5.93 5.24 -13.52
CA THR A 137 6.04 5.90 -12.22
C THR A 137 5.73 7.38 -12.38
N VAL A 138 4.84 7.89 -11.53
CA VAL A 138 4.45 9.29 -11.41
C VAL A 138 5.08 9.84 -10.14
N THR A 139 6.02 10.76 -10.29
CA THR A 139 6.56 11.50 -9.15
C THR A 139 5.50 12.45 -8.63
N CYS A 140 4.99 12.17 -7.43
CA CYS A 140 3.97 12.99 -6.78
C CYS A 140 4.55 14.33 -6.40
N ARG A 141 3.89 15.41 -6.84
CA ARG A 141 4.24 16.79 -6.51
C ARG A 141 2.98 17.65 -6.54
N PRO A 142 2.91 18.72 -5.74
CA PRO A 142 1.81 19.67 -5.82
C PRO A 142 1.71 20.30 -7.21
N GLU A 143 0.49 20.47 -7.69
CA GLU A 143 0.23 21.20 -8.93
C GLU A 143 0.44 22.70 -8.75
N ALA A 144 0.74 23.39 -9.86
CA ALA A 144 0.88 24.84 -9.82
C ALA A 144 -0.49 25.49 -9.51
N PRO A 145 -0.54 26.57 -8.72
CA PRO A 145 -1.78 27.30 -8.48
C PRO A 145 -2.44 27.72 -9.81
N GLY A 146 -3.71 27.35 -10.00
CA GLY A 146 -4.47 27.67 -11.22
C GLY A 146 -4.23 26.73 -12.41
N ALA A 147 -3.46 25.63 -12.25
CA ALA A 147 -3.31 24.64 -13.30
C ALA A 147 -4.67 24.01 -13.67
N THR A 148 -4.97 23.98 -14.97
CA THR A 148 -6.21 23.39 -15.51
C THR A 148 -6.03 21.94 -15.97
N SER A 149 -4.80 21.43 -15.93
CA SER A 149 -4.45 20.07 -16.34
C SER A 149 -3.32 19.55 -15.45
N PRO A 150 -3.34 18.25 -15.09
CA PRO A 150 -2.21 17.61 -14.42
C PRO A 150 -0.92 17.77 -15.20
N ARG A 151 0.21 17.91 -14.51
CA ARG A 151 1.52 18.08 -15.15
C ARG A 151 2.08 16.78 -15.72
N THR A 152 1.69 15.66 -15.14
CA THR A 152 2.17 14.34 -15.58
C THR A 152 1.13 13.70 -16.49
N GLU A 153 1.60 13.18 -17.62
CA GLU A 153 0.78 12.48 -18.60
C GLU A 153 1.34 11.09 -18.87
N ILE A 154 0.44 10.12 -19.04
CA ILE A 154 0.76 8.75 -19.42
C ILE A 154 -0.13 8.35 -20.58
N ALA A 155 0.42 7.60 -21.53
CA ALA A 155 -0.32 7.02 -22.63
C ALA A 155 -0.51 5.51 -22.43
N LYS A 156 -1.66 5.00 -22.89
CA LYS A 156 -2.00 3.57 -22.98
C LYS A 156 -2.93 3.31 -24.16
N ILE A 157 -3.06 2.06 -24.58
CA ILE A 157 -4.11 1.65 -25.53
C ILE A 157 -5.42 1.33 -24.80
N SER A 158 -6.55 1.31 -25.52
CA SER A 158 -7.89 1.16 -24.95
C SER A 158 -8.10 -0.13 -24.17
N GLY A 159 -7.58 -1.25 -24.69
CA GLY A 159 -7.70 -2.58 -24.06
C GLY A 159 -6.61 -2.92 -23.05
N GLU A 160 -5.58 -2.09 -22.90
CA GLU A 160 -4.44 -2.41 -22.03
C GLU A 160 -4.77 -2.23 -20.56
N GLU A 161 -4.22 -3.09 -19.72
CA GLU A 161 -4.18 -2.92 -18.28
C GLU A 161 -2.78 -2.48 -17.88
N ILE A 162 -2.67 -1.32 -17.24
CA ILE A 162 -1.40 -0.80 -16.76
C ILE A 162 -1.40 -0.67 -15.25
N HIS A 163 -0.24 -0.93 -14.66
CA HIS A 163 0.04 -0.55 -13.28
C HIS A 163 0.75 0.80 -13.24
N LEU A 164 0.19 1.69 -12.43
CA LEU A 164 0.69 3.03 -12.19
C LEU A 164 1.28 3.10 -10.79
N TRP A 165 2.55 3.47 -10.70
CA TRP A 165 3.24 3.71 -9.44
C TRP A 165 3.26 5.19 -9.12
N TRP A 166 2.87 5.53 -7.91
CA TRP A 166 2.89 6.88 -7.37
C TRP A 166 4.04 6.98 -6.39
N ASP A 167 5.03 7.79 -6.71
CA ASP A 167 6.20 8.03 -5.87
C ASP A 167 5.95 9.21 -4.93
N LEU A 168 5.72 8.91 -3.66
CA LEU A 168 5.47 9.86 -2.58
C LEU A 168 6.76 10.26 -1.85
N SER A 169 7.94 9.79 -2.29
CA SER A 169 9.20 9.95 -1.56
C SER A 169 9.61 11.41 -1.33
N GLY A 170 9.16 12.32 -2.20
CA GLY A 170 9.41 13.76 -2.12
C GLY A 170 8.34 14.57 -1.38
N VAL A 171 7.21 13.97 -1.01
CA VAL A 171 6.07 14.67 -0.36
C VAL A 171 5.82 14.22 1.08
N LEU A 172 6.26 13.01 1.43
CA LEU A 172 6.26 12.51 2.81
C LEU A 172 7.38 13.18 3.61
N ALA A 173 7.03 13.74 4.76
CA ALA A 173 8.01 14.32 5.66
C ALA A 173 8.95 13.24 6.22
N ARG A 174 10.23 13.61 6.34
CA ARG A 174 11.29 12.77 6.91
C ARG A 174 11.87 13.43 8.15
N ARG A 175 12.34 12.61 9.08
CA ARG A 175 13.05 13.06 10.28
C ARG A 175 14.42 13.57 9.90
N ARG A 176 14.83 14.68 10.52
CA ARG A 176 16.22 15.17 10.43
C ARG A 176 17.22 14.21 11.09
N MET A 177 16.79 13.52 12.14
CA MET A 177 17.60 12.54 12.88
C MET A 177 16.87 11.20 12.88
N PRO A 178 17.55 10.08 12.58
CA PRO A 178 16.92 8.77 12.60
C PRO A 178 16.47 8.43 14.02
N PHE A 179 15.36 7.71 14.13
CA PHE A 179 14.86 7.11 15.37
C PHE A 179 14.68 5.63 15.12
N GLN A 180 15.33 4.78 15.92
CA GLN A 180 15.35 3.33 15.72
C GLN A 180 15.76 2.93 14.29
N ASN A 181 16.85 3.51 13.79
CA ASN A 181 17.36 3.33 12.42
C ASN A 181 16.39 3.72 11.28
N ASN A 182 15.27 4.38 11.59
CA ASN A 182 14.31 4.83 10.61
C ASN A 182 14.30 6.37 10.50
N THR A 183 14.21 6.88 9.26
CA THR A 183 14.09 8.32 8.96
C THR A 183 12.68 8.74 8.58
N ALA A 184 11.72 7.83 8.49
CA ALA A 184 10.33 8.17 8.23
C ALA A 184 9.73 8.98 9.39
N PHE A 185 9.11 10.11 9.05
CA PHE A 185 8.35 10.93 10.00
C PHE A 185 6.85 10.82 9.73
N GLU A 186 6.47 10.92 8.46
CA GLU A 186 5.14 10.60 7.96
C GLU A 186 5.15 9.24 7.25
N GLU A 187 4.07 8.50 7.42
CA GLU A 187 3.82 7.23 6.74
C GLU A 187 2.45 7.31 6.06
N ILE A 188 2.24 6.47 5.05
CA ILE A 188 0.95 6.34 4.38
C ILE A 188 -0.04 5.73 5.37
N HIS A 189 -1.16 6.40 5.58
CA HIS A 189 -2.23 5.94 6.47
C HIS A 189 -3.27 5.13 5.68
N ASN A 190 -3.84 5.77 4.67
CA ASN A 190 -4.79 5.18 3.74
C ASN A 190 -4.60 5.77 2.33
N VAL A 191 -5.18 5.08 1.37
CA VAL A 191 -5.17 5.48 -0.03
C VAL A 191 -6.54 5.27 -0.63
N THR A 192 -7.03 6.28 -1.34
CA THR A 192 -8.18 6.16 -2.24
C THR A 192 -7.74 6.53 -3.66
N TYR A 193 -8.27 5.82 -4.64
CA TYR A 193 -7.94 6.02 -6.05
C TYR A 193 -9.21 6.10 -6.90
N GLN A 194 -9.22 7.05 -7.83
CA GLN A 194 -10.32 7.24 -8.77
C GLN A 194 -9.78 7.65 -10.14
N VAL A 195 -10.55 7.34 -11.18
CA VAL A 195 -10.32 7.81 -12.55
C VAL A 195 -11.58 8.53 -13.01
N ASP A 196 -11.43 9.71 -13.58
CA ASP A 196 -12.54 10.54 -14.04
C ASP A 196 -12.46 10.85 -15.53
N ASN A 197 -13.63 10.99 -16.14
CA ASN A 197 -13.82 11.58 -17.46
C ASN A 197 -14.78 12.75 -17.33
N ASN A 198 -14.34 13.96 -17.66
CA ASN A 198 -15.17 15.18 -17.56
C ASN A 198 -15.90 15.31 -16.21
N SER A 199 -15.19 15.06 -15.10
CA SER A 199 -15.71 15.08 -13.72
C SER A 199 -16.71 13.96 -13.36
N SER A 200 -16.81 12.92 -14.19
CA SER A 200 -17.59 11.72 -13.91
C SER A 200 -16.68 10.52 -13.63
N ALA A 201 -16.87 9.89 -12.47
CA ALA A 201 -16.08 8.75 -12.04
C ALA A 201 -16.27 7.53 -12.96
N GLN A 202 -15.15 6.94 -13.37
CA GLN A 202 -15.08 5.78 -14.26
C GLN A 202 -14.71 4.53 -13.47
N ALA A 203 -15.64 4.02 -12.67
CA ALA A 203 -15.41 2.84 -11.82
C ALA A 203 -14.97 1.59 -12.62
N GLY A 204 -15.39 1.48 -13.89
CA GLY A 204 -14.97 0.40 -14.79
C GLY A 204 -13.49 0.44 -15.18
N MET A 205 -12.80 1.57 -14.96
CA MET A 205 -11.39 1.74 -15.31
C MET A 205 -10.42 1.45 -14.16
N ILE A 206 -10.92 1.14 -12.96
CA ILE A 206 -10.09 0.88 -11.79
C ILE A 206 -10.38 -0.51 -11.21
N THR A 207 -9.40 -1.06 -10.51
CA THR A 207 -9.58 -2.22 -9.62
C THR A 207 -9.08 -1.81 -8.25
N THR A 208 -9.99 -1.44 -7.35
CA THR A 208 -9.65 -0.93 -6.02
C THR A 208 -9.01 -1.99 -5.12
N SER A 209 -9.37 -3.26 -5.32
CA SER A 209 -8.76 -4.41 -4.65
C SER A 209 -7.31 -4.66 -5.06
N ASP A 210 -6.79 -3.96 -6.07
CA ASP A 210 -5.40 -4.05 -6.54
C ASP A 210 -4.53 -2.88 -6.12
N ILE A 211 -5.08 -1.95 -5.33
CA ILE A 211 -4.28 -0.87 -4.74
C ILE A 211 -3.31 -1.50 -3.75
N ARG A 212 -2.02 -1.19 -3.92
CA ARG A 212 -0.97 -1.72 -3.05
C ARG A 212 -0.07 -0.61 -2.57
N ILE A 213 0.43 -0.76 -1.35
CA ILE A 213 1.47 0.10 -0.79
C ILE A 213 2.75 -0.73 -0.80
N ALA A 214 3.82 -0.24 -1.41
CA ALA A 214 5.09 -0.96 -1.54
C ALA A 214 6.26 -0.01 -1.29
N SER A 215 7.25 -0.43 -0.49
CA SER A 215 8.29 0.48 0.03
C SER A 215 7.63 1.66 0.80
N PRO A 216 8.26 2.39 1.74
CA PRO A 216 7.47 3.28 2.62
C PRO A 216 6.80 4.46 1.89
N SER A 217 7.09 4.66 0.60
CA SER A 217 6.65 5.83 -0.16
C SER A 217 6.07 5.53 -1.54
N PHE A 218 5.75 4.29 -1.91
CA PHE A 218 5.10 4.03 -3.20
C PHE A 218 3.72 3.43 -3.04
N VAL A 219 2.84 3.84 -3.93
CA VAL A 219 1.51 3.27 -4.09
C VAL A 219 1.38 2.76 -5.52
N ARG A 220 0.92 1.53 -5.69
CA ARG A 220 0.55 0.96 -6.98
C ARG A 220 -0.96 1.02 -7.13
N THR A 221 -1.43 1.52 -8.25
CA THR A 221 -2.84 1.49 -8.66
C THR A 221 -2.95 0.86 -10.05
N THR A 222 -4.09 0.25 -10.35
CA THR A 222 -4.33 -0.38 -11.66
C THR A 222 -5.31 0.45 -12.47
N ILE A 223 -5.00 0.69 -13.75
CA ILE A 223 -5.90 1.30 -14.73
C ILE A 223 -6.18 0.29 -15.83
N LYS A 224 -7.43 -0.13 -15.95
CA LYS A 224 -7.93 -1.02 -17.00
C LYS A 224 -8.85 -0.28 -17.95
N ALA A 225 -9.03 -0.81 -19.16
CA ALA A 225 -9.97 -0.29 -20.15
C ALA A 225 -9.77 1.19 -20.54
N GLY A 226 -10.71 1.74 -21.31
CA GLY A 226 -10.73 3.13 -21.77
C GLY A 226 -11.26 3.23 -23.20
N SER A 227 -11.63 4.42 -23.62
CA SER A 227 -12.05 4.70 -25.00
C SER A 227 -10.94 5.43 -25.74
N SER A 228 -10.53 4.92 -26.90
CA SER A 228 -9.54 5.56 -27.77
C SER A 228 -9.98 6.99 -28.12
N GLY A 229 -9.03 7.93 -28.09
CA GLY A 229 -9.27 9.36 -28.30
C GLY A 229 -9.85 10.09 -27.10
N THR A 230 -10.02 9.44 -25.94
CA THR A 230 -10.52 10.06 -24.70
C THR A 230 -9.39 10.25 -23.69
N ASN A 231 -9.34 11.42 -23.08
CA ASN A 231 -8.43 11.71 -21.98
C ASN A 231 -9.15 11.52 -20.66
N TYR A 232 -8.50 10.84 -19.73
CA TYR A 232 -8.98 10.63 -18.37
C TYR A 232 -8.04 11.28 -17.38
N VAL A 233 -8.53 11.54 -16.17
CA VAL A 233 -7.71 12.02 -15.05
C VAL A 233 -7.72 10.97 -13.95
N ALA A 234 -6.56 10.40 -13.68
CA ALA A 234 -6.32 9.55 -12.51
C ALA A 234 -6.03 10.44 -11.30
N ARG A 235 -6.76 10.25 -10.19
CA ARG A 235 -6.57 10.98 -8.94
C ARG A 235 -6.26 10.01 -7.81
N LEU A 236 -5.14 10.26 -7.13
CA LEU A 236 -4.73 9.57 -5.93
C LEU A 236 -4.94 10.50 -4.73
N LEU A 237 -5.76 10.07 -3.77
CA LEU A 237 -5.87 10.70 -2.47
C LEU A 237 -5.13 9.85 -1.44
N VAL A 238 -4.21 10.46 -0.72
CA VAL A 238 -3.40 9.81 0.33
C VAL A 238 -3.58 10.60 1.62
N GLU A 239 -4.05 9.93 2.67
CA GLU A 239 -3.89 10.43 4.02
C GLU A 239 -2.60 9.88 4.62
N VAL A 240 -1.89 10.73 5.37
CA VAL A 240 -0.68 10.33 6.10
C VAL A 240 -0.94 10.33 7.60
N THR A 241 -0.09 9.64 8.35
CA THR A 241 -0.21 9.50 9.82
C THR A 241 -0.24 10.82 10.60
N GLY A 242 0.22 11.92 10.01
CA GLY A 242 0.11 13.28 10.56
C GLY A 242 -1.22 13.99 10.29
N GLY A 243 -2.22 13.34 9.70
CA GLY A 243 -3.54 13.91 9.37
C GLY A 243 -3.57 14.81 8.13
N ARG A 244 -2.45 14.92 7.41
CA ARG A 244 -2.42 15.65 6.13
C ARG A 244 -3.09 14.79 5.05
N LYS A 245 -3.89 15.44 4.21
CA LYS A 245 -4.47 14.86 3.00
C LYS A 245 -3.75 15.41 1.78
N LEU A 246 -3.25 14.51 0.94
CA LEU A 246 -2.49 14.82 -0.25
C LEU A 246 -3.23 14.29 -1.46
N GLU A 247 -3.50 15.15 -2.43
CA GLU A 247 -4.12 14.78 -3.69
C GLU A 247 -3.10 14.94 -4.82
N PHE A 248 -2.95 13.89 -5.63
CA PHE A 248 -2.10 13.87 -6.81
C PHE A 248 -2.92 13.47 -8.02
N GLN A 249 -2.59 14.06 -9.16
CA GLN A 249 -3.33 13.84 -10.39
C GLN A 249 -2.37 13.49 -11.53
N CYS A 250 -2.85 12.67 -12.47
CA CYS A 250 -2.14 12.31 -13.69
C CYS A 250 -3.15 12.22 -14.84
N THR A 251 -2.82 12.79 -15.99
CA THR A 251 -3.62 12.61 -17.20
C THR A 251 -3.29 11.27 -17.83
N ILE A 252 -4.33 10.52 -18.20
CA ILE A 252 -4.22 9.25 -18.92
C ILE A 252 -4.77 9.48 -20.34
N ARG A 253 -3.88 9.44 -21.33
CA ARG A 253 -4.21 9.52 -22.75
C ARG A 253 -4.45 8.12 -23.27
N VAL A 254 -5.68 7.82 -23.67
CA VAL A 254 -6.03 6.54 -24.27
C VAL A 254 -6.05 6.70 -25.77
N GLN A 255 -5.12 6.06 -26.48
CA GLN A 255 -5.01 6.15 -27.93
C GLN A 255 -4.54 4.82 -28.51
N ASP A 256 -5.36 4.24 -29.37
CA ASP A 256 -4.98 3.04 -30.12
C ASP A 256 -4.07 3.41 -31.31
N PRO A 257 -3.01 2.63 -31.57
CA PRO A 257 -2.13 2.86 -32.71
C PRO A 257 -2.91 2.63 -34.01
N VAL A 258 -2.73 3.53 -34.97
CA VAL A 258 -3.22 3.36 -36.34
C VAL A 258 -2.05 2.88 -37.18
N GLU A 259 -2.22 1.78 -37.92
CA GLU A 259 -1.17 1.30 -38.84
C GLU A 259 -0.88 2.35 -39.92
N PRO A 260 0.40 2.60 -40.26
CA PRO A 260 0.73 3.49 -41.36
C PRO A 260 0.24 2.87 -42.68
N SER A 261 -0.63 3.58 -43.38
CA SER A 261 -1.16 3.24 -44.71
C SER A 261 -0.13 3.34 -45.82
#